data_AF-A0A961CQ23-F1
#
_entry.id   AF-A0A961CQ23-F1
#
_cell.length_a   1.000
_cell.length_b   1.000
_cell.length_c   1.000
_cell.angle_alpha   90.00
_cell.angle_beta   90.00
_cell.angle_gamma   90.00
#
_symmetry.space_group_name_H-M   'P 1'
#
loop_
_entity.id
_entity.type
_entity.pdbx_description
1 polymer ?
#
loop_
_entity_poly.entity_id
_entity_poly.type
_entity_poly.pdbx_seq_one_letter_code
_entity_poly.pdbx_strand_id
1 'polypeptide(L)'
;MRTAVDIAAGVRAGELSALEVLDEHLERVVLREAEIHAFNHLTEEAARAAATGLDRRVAAGEDPGPLAGVPVALKDNLCTEGVPTTCSSRILEGWIPPYTATVVERLVAAGAVPVGKTNLDEFAMGSSTENSAFGPTRNPHDVTRVPGGSSGGSAAAVAAGFAPVSLGSDTGGSIRQPAALCGVVGVKPTYGTVSRLGLVAFGSSLDQIGPFSATVADAALVLEVIGGHDPGDSTSLPGSFPSVSEHLDDGVSGLRVGIVTEMMGDGIAADVTARVRAAADALAAAGATVEEVSVPAATYGLSAYYLVAPAEASSNLARYDGVRYGVRVEAATAGEMMEATRTAGFGDEVKRRIMLGTYALSAGYYDAFYGKALKVRTLIRRDFDAAYERFDVLLSPTSPTTAFPFGDKTADPMAMYLNDVCTIPTNLAGHPAMSVPFGVGDDGLPVGVQVLAPALGEVVMFRTAAVLEGSVR
;
A
#
# COMPACT_ATOMS: atom_id res chain seq x y z
N MET A 1 9.48 11.97 16.14
CA MET A 1 8.05 11.65 16.36
C MET A 1 8.02 10.34 17.12
N ARG A 2 7.11 10.17 18.08
CA ARG A 2 7.01 8.88 18.79
C ARG A 2 6.61 7.80 17.79
N THR A 3 7.18 6.61 17.93
CA THR A 3 6.79 5.45 17.12
C THR A 3 5.40 4.97 17.56
N ALA A 4 4.71 4.19 16.73
CA ALA A 4 3.44 3.59 17.13
C ALA A 4 3.63 2.62 18.31
N VAL A 5 4.75 1.89 18.34
CA VAL A 5 5.14 1.03 19.47
C VAL A 5 5.27 1.84 20.76
N ASP A 6 5.98 2.98 20.74
CA ASP A 6 6.16 3.83 21.92
C ASP A 6 4.83 4.46 22.38
N ILE A 7 3.99 4.90 21.43
CA ILE A 7 2.67 5.47 21.73
C ILE A 7 1.81 4.41 22.42
N ALA A 8 1.68 3.24 21.82
CA ALA A 8 0.85 2.17 22.36
C ALA A 8 1.33 1.73 23.75
N ALA A 9 2.64 1.58 23.94
CA ALA A 9 3.22 1.23 25.23
C ALA A 9 2.94 2.30 26.31
N GLY A 10 3.19 3.57 25.99
CA GLY A 10 3.01 4.68 26.94
C GLY A 10 1.54 4.91 27.31
N VAL A 11 0.61 4.81 26.35
CA VAL A 11 -0.84 4.92 26.63
C VAL A 11 -1.33 3.74 27.45
N ARG A 12 -0.92 2.51 27.13
CA ARG A 12 -1.26 1.31 27.93
C ARG A 12 -0.76 1.39 29.37
N ALA A 13 0.40 2.01 29.58
CA ALA A 13 0.98 2.22 30.91
C ALA A 13 0.34 3.40 31.68
N GLY A 14 -0.51 4.20 31.03
CA GLY A 14 -1.05 5.44 31.62
C GLY A 14 -0.02 6.57 31.75
N GLU A 15 1.12 6.45 31.07
CA GLU A 15 2.20 7.44 31.03
C GLU A 15 1.95 8.53 29.97
N LEU A 16 1.16 8.20 28.95
CA LEU A 16 0.72 9.12 27.89
C LEU A 16 -0.82 9.14 27.82
N SER A 17 -1.39 10.31 27.54
CA SER A 17 -2.80 10.44 27.14
C SER A 17 -2.94 10.20 25.64
N ALA A 18 -3.90 9.36 25.24
CA ALA A 18 -4.27 9.17 23.85
C ALA A 18 -4.77 10.47 23.21
N LEU A 19 -5.48 11.33 23.97
CA LEU A 19 -5.93 12.62 23.49
C LEU A 19 -4.77 13.60 23.24
N GLU A 20 -3.81 13.68 24.16
CA GLU A 20 -2.61 14.51 23.98
C GLU A 20 -1.79 14.05 22.78
N VAL A 21 -1.60 12.73 22.63
CA VAL A 21 -0.92 12.15 21.46
C VAL A 21 -1.66 12.52 20.17
N LEU A 22 -2.98 12.35 20.12
CA LEU A 22 -3.78 12.72 18.94
C LEU A 22 -3.61 14.21 18.60
N ASP A 23 -3.62 15.08 19.60
CA ASP A 23 -3.51 16.52 19.42
C ASP A 23 -2.16 16.93 18.84
N GLU A 24 -1.07 16.32 19.28
CA GLU A 24 0.28 16.54 18.69
C GLU A 24 0.31 16.22 17.18
N HIS A 25 -0.44 15.22 16.73
CA HIS A 25 -0.52 14.84 15.32
C HIS A 25 -1.47 15.75 14.53
N LEU A 26 -2.62 16.10 15.08
CA LEU A 26 -3.57 17.04 14.45
C LEU A 26 -2.98 18.45 14.31
N GLU A 27 -2.14 18.90 15.24
CA GLU A 27 -1.39 20.16 15.10
C GLU A 27 -0.51 20.17 13.85
N ARG A 28 0.13 19.05 13.51
CA ARG A 28 0.94 18.93 12.30
C ARG A 28 0.07 18.96 11.04
N VAL A 29 -1.09 18.30 11.08
CA VAL A 29 -2.08 18.34 10.00
C VAL A 29 -2.46 19.79 9.72
N VAL A 30 -2.83 20.56 10.75
CA VAL A 30 -3.17 21.99 10.62
C VAL A 30 -2.04 22.80 9.96
N LEU A 31 -0.78 22.50 10.28
CA LEU A 31 0.37 23.25 9.77
C LEU A 31 0.74 22.95 8.32
N ARG A 32 0.56 21.71 7.84
CA ARG A 32 1.12 21.27 6.55
C ARG A 32 0.12 20.64 5.58
N GLU A 33 -1.08 20.26 6.02
CA GLU A 33 -2.03 19.53 5.17
C GLU A 33 -2.51 20.38 3.98
N ALA A 34 -2.62 21.71 4.15
CA ALA A 34 -2.96 22.61 3.04
C ALA A 34 -1.90 22.61 1.91
N GLU A 35 -0.65 22.28 2.23
CA GLU A 35 0.44 22.13 1.26
C GLU A 35 0.48 20.70 0.70
N ILE A 36 0.33 19.68 1.55
CA ILE A 36 0.59 18.27 1.20
C ILE A 36 -0.64 17.60 0.58
N HIS A 37 -1.84 17.92 1.06
CA HIS A 37 -3.11 17.33 0.62
C HIS A 37 -3.10 15.79 0.70
N ALA A 38 -2.73 15.25 1.86
CA ALA A 38 -2.70 13.82 2.13
C ALA A 38 -4.10 13.23 2.42
N PHE A 39 -5.08 14.04 2.82
CA PHE A 39 -6.41 13.61 3.23
C PHE A 39 -7.52 14.10 2.29
N ASN A 40 -8.42 13.20 1.92
CA ASN A 40 -9.72 13.57 1.33
C ASN A 40 -10.72 13.99 2.40
N HIS A 41 -10.60 13.43 3.61
CA HIS A 41 -11.52 13.68 4.72
C HIS A 41 -10.83 13.48 6.06
N LEU A 42 -10.97 14.42 6.98
CA LEU A 42 -10.48 14.30 8.37
C LEU A 42 -11.65 13.95 9.30
N THR A 43 -11.40 13.11 10.30
CA THR A 43 -12.40 12.67 11.28
C THR A 43 -12.12 13.22 12.68
N GLU A 44 -11.70 14.49 12.78
CA GLU A 44 -11.17 15.10 14.01
C GLU A 44 -12.07 14.92 15.24
N GLU A 45 -13.37 15.20 15.11
CA GLU A 45 -14.31 15.09 16.24
C GLU A 45 -14.44 13.64 16.71
N ALA A 46 -14.61 12.70 15.77
CA ALA A 46 -14.69 11.28 16.09
C ALA A 46 -13.37 10.74 16.66
N ALA A 47 -12.23 11.20 16.15
CA ALA A 47 -10.90 10.83 16.63
C ALA A 47 -10.69 11.30 18.09
N ARG A 48 -11.03 12.56 18.40
CA ARG A 48 -10.95 13.13 19.76
C ARG A 48 -11.86 12.40 20.73
N ALA A 49 -13.08 12.05 20.31
CA ALA A 49 -14.01 11.27 21.11
C ALA A 49 -13.47 9.85 21.41
N ALA A 50 -12.89 9.18 20.41
CA ALA A 50 -12.28 7.86 20.57
C ALA A 50 -11.07 7.91 21.51
N ALA A 51 -10.17 8.88 21.32
CA ALA A 51 -9.00 9.08 22.18
C ALA A 51 -9.38 9.36 23.64
N THR A 52 -10.38 10.24 23.86
CA THR A 52 -10.92 10.49 25.21
C THR A 52 -11.53 9.23 25.83
N GLY A 53 -12.18 8.39 25.01
CA GLY A 53 -12.72 7.11 25.46
C GLY A 53 -11.63 6.13 25.90
N LEU A 54 -10.51 6.08 25.17
CA LEU A 54 -9.35 5.26 25.51
C LEU A 54 -8.72 5.70 26.84
N ASP A 55 -8.54 7.01 27.05
CA ASP A 55 -8.01 7.54 28.32
C ASP A 55 -8.88 7.14 29.51
N ARG A 56 -10.21 7.14 29.36
CA ARG A 56 -11.12 6.66 30.42
C ARG A 56 -10.97 5.17 30.69
N ARG A 57 -10.81 4.34 29.64
CA ARG A 57 -10.59 2.89 29.78
C ARG A 57 -9.29 2.60 30.53
N VAL A 58 -8.21 3.28 30.15
CA VAL A 58 -6.90 3.19 30.83
C VAL A 58 -7.02 3.59 32.29
N ALA A 59 -7.65 4.73 32.59
CA ALA A 59 -7.87 5.20 33.96
C ALA A 59 -8.73 4.25 34.81
N ALA A 60 -9.61 3.46 34.17
CA ALA A 60 -10.41 2.42 34.81
C ALA A 60 -9.65 1.09 35.00
N GLY A 61 -8.41 0.98 34.53
CA GLY A 61 -7.59 -0.24 34.58
C GLY A 61 -7.99 -1.31 33.56
N GLU A 62 -8.73 -0.93 32.52
CA GLU A 62 -9.08 -1.82 31.40
C GLU A 62 -7.92 -1.91 30.40
N ASP A 63 -7.76 -3.04 29.70
CA ASP A 63 -6.79 -3.14 28.61
C ASP A 63 -7.31 -2.37 27.38
N PRO A 64 -6.65 -1.27 26.95
CA PRO A 64 -7.07 -0.49 25.80
C PRO A 64 -6.75 -1.17 24.45
N GLY A 65 -5.94 -2.24 24.45
CA GLY A 65 -5.52 -2.98 23.26
C GLY A 65 -4.08 -2.66 22.80
N PRO A 66 -3.52 -3.44 21.86
CA PRO A 66 -2.11 -3.35 21.46
C PRO A 66 -1.75 -2.10 20.64
N LEU A 67 -2.73 -1.37 20.11
CA LEU A 67 -2.55 -0.10 19.39
C LEU A 67 -3.15 1.10 20.15
N ALA A 68 -3.27 0.98 21.47
CA ALA A 68 -3.91 2.00 22.30
C ALA A 68 -3.42 3.42 22.01
N GLY A 69 -4.34 4.28 21.57
CA GLY A 69 -4.09 5.70 21.34
C GLY A 69 -3.24 6.00 20.11
N VAL A 70 -2.85 5.00 19.31
CA VAL A 70 -2.08 5.20 18.09
C VAL A 70 -2.96 5.86 17.02
N PRO A 71 -2.63 7.08 16.53
CA PRO A 71 -3.35 7.69 15.43
C PRO A 71 -3.08 6.92 14.12
N VAL A 72 -4.12 6.66 13.31
CA VAL A 72 -3.98 5.90 12.06
C VAL A 72 -4.71 6.60 10.92
N ALA A 73 -4.00 6.83 9.81
CA ALA A 73 -4.61 7.34 8.59
C ALA A 73 -5.06 6.17 7.68
N LEU A 74 -6.24 6.25 7.08
CA LEU A 74 -6.83 5.14 6.32
C LEU A 74 -7.00 5.50 4.85
N LYS A 75 -6.44 4.74 3.90
CA LYS A 75 -6.72 4.98 2.47
C LYS A 75 -8.21 5.03 2.17
N ASP A 76 -8.64 6.02 1.38
CA ASP A 76 -10.05 6.29 1.11
C ASP A 76 -10.74 5.28 0.17
N ASN A 77 -10.12 4.12 -0.04
CA ASN A 77 -10.76 2.93 -0.60
C ASN A 77 -11.03 1.83 0.45
N LEU A 78 -10.87 2.15 1.74
CA LEU A 78 -11.29 1.34 2.87
C LEU A 78 -12.64 1.87 3.39
N CYS A 79 -13.66 1.01 3.36
CA CYS A 79 -14.98 1.36 3.87
C CYS A 79 -14.94 1.58 5.39
N THR A 80 -15.59 2.63 5.86
CA THR A 80 -15.74 2.96 7.28
C THR A 80 -17.15 3.47 7.51
N GLU A 81 -17.95 2.75 8.28
CA GLU A 81 -19.34 3.13 8.53
C GLU A 81 -19.41 4.53 9.14
N GLY A 82 -20.33 5.36 8.63
CA GLY A 82 -20.50 6.75 9.08
C GLY A 82 -19.46 7.75 8.55
N VAL A 83 -18.44 7.30 7.81
CA VAL A 83 -17.39 8.17 7.23
C VAL A 83 -17.41 8.04 5.70
N PRO A 84 -17.37 9.16 4.94
CA PRO A 84 -17.32 9.10 3.48
C PRO A 84 -16.19 8.19 2.97
N THR A 85 -16.47 7.44 1.90
CA THR A 85 -15.47 6.59 1.23
C THR A 85 -15.57 6.83 -0.27
N THR A 86 -14.65 7.60 -0.85
CA THR A 86 -14.81 8.11 -2.22
C THR A 86 -13.93 7.41 -3.24
N CYS A 87 -12.91 6.67 -2.80
CA CYS A 87 -11.85 6.15 -3.67
C CYS A 87 -11.19 7.23 -4.54
N SER A 88 -11.14 8.48 -4.05
CA SER A 88 -10.73 9.67 -4.82
C SER A 88 -11.47 9.87 -6.14
N SER A 89 -12.74 9.46 -6.22
CA SER A 89 -13.58 9.52 -7.43
C SER A 89 -14.84 10.35 -7.22
N ARG A 90 -15.26 11.07 -8.27
CA ARG A 90 -16.54 11.78 -8.30
C ARG A 90 -17.74 10.82 -8.26
N ILE A 91 -17.60 9.60 -8.78
CA ILE A 91 -18.73 8.66 -8.82
C ILE A 91 -19.17 8.20 -7.42
N LEU A 92 -18.29 8.31 -6.42
CA LEU A 92 -18.54 8.00 -5.01
C LEU A 92 -18.48 9.25 -4.12
N GLU A 93 -18.49 10.45 -4.70
CA GLU A 93 -18.51 11.69 -3.91
C GLU A 93 -19.75 11.70 -3.00
N GLY A 94 -19.53 11.85 -1.70
CA GLY A 94 -20.59 11.83 -0.68
C GLY A 94 -21.14 10.45 -0.32
N TRP A 95 -20.64 9.34 -0.90
CA TRP A 95 -21.07 8.01 -0.49
C TRP A 95 -20.54 7.64 0.89
N ILE A 96 -21.45 7.29 1.80
CA ILE A 96 -21.14 6.77 3.13
C ILE A 96 -21.47 5.26 3.11
N PRO A 97 -20.47 4.37 3.27
CA PRO A 97 -20.70 2.94 3.26
C PRO A 97 -21.53 2.51 4.48
N PRO A 98 -22.44 1.53 4.33
CA PRO A 98 -23.26 1.02 5.44
C PRO A 98 -22.56 -0.09 6.24
N TYR A 99 -21.23 -0.18 6.16
CA TYR A 99 -20.42 -1.18 6.83
C TYR A 99 -18.97 -0.71 6.94
N THR A 100 -18.21 -1.33 7.84
CA THR A 100 -16.79 -1.07 8.04
C THR A 100 -15.95 -2.22 7.48
N ALA A 101 -14.78 -1.92 6.92
CA ALA A 101 -13.84 -2.94 6.46
C ALA A 101 -13.25 -3.71 7.64
N THR A 102 -13.02 -5.02 7.49
CA THR A 102 -12.51 -5.90 8.57
C THR A 102 -11.23 -5.36 9.19
N VAL A 103 -10.32 -4.82 8.38
CA VAL A 103 -9.05 -4.23 8.87
C VAL A 103 -9.27 -3.00 9.75
N VAL A 104 -10.29 -2.19 9.44
CA VAL A 104 -10.62 -0.99 10.22
C VAL A 104 -11.28 -1.39 11.54
N GLU A 105 -12.17 -2.40 11.53
CA GLU A 105 -12.73 -2.98 12.76
C GLU A 105 -11.63 -3.53 13.68
N ARG A 106 -10.67 -4.28 13.13
CA ARG A 106 -9.52 -4.82 13.87
C ARG A 106 -8.66 -3.71 14.49
N LEU A 107 -8.36 -2.65 13.74
CA LEU A 107 -7.61 -1.49 14.24
C LEU A 107 -8.31 -0.82 15.42
N VAL A 108 -9.60 -0.49 15.26
CA VAL A 108 -10.38 0.18 16.32
C VAL A 108 -10.52 -0.71 17.55
N ALA A 109 -10.78 -2.02 17.36
CA ALA A 109 -10.83 -2.98 18.46
C ALA A 109 -9.50 -3.11 19.20
N ALA A 110 -8.38 -2.93 18.50
CA ALA A 110 -7.04 -2.90 19.08
C ALA A 110 -6.67 -1.57 19.76
N GLY A 111 -7.58 -0.58 19.79
CA GLY A 111 -7.38 0.70 20.45
C GLY A 111 -6.75 1.79 19.58
N ALA A 112 -6.62 1.56 18.28
CA ALA A 112 -6.16 2.59 17.34
C ALA A 112 -7.20 3.69 17.14
N VAL A 113 -6.75 4.90 16.79
CA VAL A 113 -7.59 6.08 16.58
C VAL A 113 -7.52 6.52 15.10
N PRO A 114 -8.51 6.16 14.26
CA PRO A 114 -8.57 6.65 12.89
C PRO A 114 -8.68 8.18 12.82
N VAL A 115 -7.76 8.83 12.09
CA VAL A 115 -7.71 10.30 11.99
C VAL A 115 -8.31 10.87 10.70
N GLY A 116 -8.50 10.03 9.69
CA GLY A 116 -9.10 10.45 8.43
C GLY A 116 -8.88 9.46 7.30
N LYS A 117 -9.43 9.83 6.14
CA LYS A 117 -9.37 9.12 4.88
C LYS A 117 -8.33 9.75 3.97
N THR A 118 -7.26 9.03 3.65
CA THR A 118 -6.16 9.55 2.83
C THR A 118 -6.49 9.51 1.34
N ASN A 119 -5.97 10.51 0.64
CA ASN A 119 -6.07 10.65 -0.80
C ASN A 119 -5.31 9.52 -1.53
N LEU A 120 -5.74 9.24 -2.76
CA LEU A 120 -5.24 8.17 -3.61
C LEU A 120 -5.46 8.52 -5.09
N ASP A 121 -4.78 7.81 -6.00
CA ASP A 121 -5.25 7.77 -7.38
C ASP A 121 -6.66 7.20 -7.42
N GLU A 122 -7.51 7.75 -8.30
CA GLU A 122 -8.89 7.34 -8.46
C GLU A 122 -9.01 5.81 -8.62
N PHE A 123 -9.81 5.17 -7.75
CA PHE A 123 -9.98 3.71 -7.70
C PHE A 123 -8.67 2.90 -7.60
N ALA A 124 -7.65 3.47 -6.96
CA ALA A 124 -6.33 2.88 -6.84
C ALA A 124 -5.57 2.71 -8.18
N MET A 125 -5.97 3.43 -9.23
CA MET A 125 -5.44 3.29 -10.59
C MET A 125 -4.45 4.41 -10.93
N GLY A 126 -3.19 4.21 -10.57
CA GLY A 126 -2.09 5.13 -10.89
C GLY A 126 -0.88 4.91 -9.98
N SER A 127 0.18 5.67 -10.26
CA SER A 127 1.49 5.55 -9.60
C SER A 127 2.03 6.92 -9.16
N SER A 128 1.16 7.92 -9.00
CA SER A 128 1.54 9.29 -8.62
C SER A 128 0.52 10.06 -7.76
N THR A 129 -0.70 9.56 -7.59
CA THR A 129 -1.83 10.25 -6.93
C THR A 129 -2.32 11.49 -7.69
N GLU A 130 -1.83 11.74 -8.91
CA GLU A 130 -2.29 12.83 -9.78
C GLU A 130 -3.70 12.60 -10.32
N ASN A 131 -4.15 11.34 -10.42
CA ASN A 131 -5.50 11.03 -10.92
C ASN A 131 -6.59 11.25 -9.87
N SER A 132 -6.28 11.68 -8.64
CA SER A 132 -7.30 11.99 -7.65
C SER A 132 -8.27 13.06 -8.17
N ALA A 133 -9.57 12.77 -8.15
CA ALA A 133 -10.58 13.73 -8.56
C ALA A 133 -10.72 14.94 -7.59
N PHE A 134 -10.05 14.88 -6.44
CA PHE A 134 -10.01 15.95 -5.44
C PHE A 134 -8.72 16.77 -5.50
N GLY A 135 -7.77 16.40 -6.36
CA GLY A 135 -6.49 17.06 -6.55
C GLY A 135 -5.31 16.24 -6.02
N PRO A 136 -4.08 16.54 -6.47
CA PRO A 136 -2.91 15.73 -6.17
C PRO A 136 -2.48 15.88 -4.71
N THR A 137 -1.95 14.79 -4.14
CA THR A 137 -1.09 14.84 -2.94
C THR A 137 0.33 15.19 -3.35
N ARG A 138 1.07 15.93 -2.53
CA ARG A 138 2.47 16.32 -2.75
C ARG A 138 3.44 15.54 -1.88
N ASN A 139 4.66 15.32 -2.37
CA ASN A 139 5.68 14.62 -1.60
C ASN A 139 6.19 15.49 -0.43
N PRO A 140 6.20 15.01 0.83
CA PRO A 140 6.64 15.80 1.97
C PRO A 140 8.13 16.20 1.96
N HIS A 141 8.97 15.56 1.14
CA HIS A 141 10.39 15.90 0.94
C HIS A 141 10.62 16.97 -0.13
N ASP A 142 9.72 17.05 -1.13
CA ASP A 142 9.75 18.05 -2.20
C ASP A 142 8.34 18.20 -2.79
N VAL A 143 7.67 19.31 -2.50
CA VAL A 143 6.28 19.55 -2.89
C VAL A 143 6.08 19.81 -4.39
N THR A 144 7.17 19.88 -5.16
CA THR A 144 7.13 19.91 -6.62
C THR A 144 7.07 18.50 -7.25
N ARG A 145 7.14 17.45 -6.41
CA ARG A 145 7.21 16.05 -6.83
C ARG A 145 6.08 15.20 -6.28
N VAL A 146 5.86 14.08 -6.96
CA VAL A 146 4.80 13.12 -6.61
C VAL A 146 5.16 12.32 -5.36
N PRO A 147 4.20 11.96 -4.50
CA PRO A 147 4.38 11.05 -3.38
C PRO A 147 4.33 9.57 -3.80
N GLY A 148 4.21 9.30 -5.10
CA GLY A 148 3.91 7.99 -5.64
C GLY A 148 2.42 7.66 -5.66
N GLY A 149 2.08 6.43 -6.05
CA GLY A 149 0.69 5.99 -6.11
C GLY A 149 0.50 4.48 -6.12
N SER A 150 -0.72 3.99 -5.89
CA SER A 150 -1.92 4.81 -5.66
C SER A 150 -2.14 5.24 -4.22
N SER A 151 -1.38 4.75 -3.25
CA SER A 151 -1.54 5.16 -1.83
C SER A 151 -0.67 6.37 -1.45
N GLY A 152 -0.56 7.37 -2.34
CA GLY A 152 0.32 8.53 -2.11
C GLY A 152 -0.05 9.34 -0.87
N GLY A 153 -1.36 9.54 -0.61
CA GLY A 153 -1.83 10.19 0.63
C GLY A 153 -1.43 9.42 1.89
N SER A 154 -1.52 8.08 1.87
CA SER A 154 -1.11 7.23 3.00
C SER A 154 0.39 7.35 3.31
N ALA A 155 1.24 7.32 2.28
CA ALA A 155 2.69 7.48 2.45
C ALA A 155 3.06 8.90 2.89
N ALA A 156 2.44 9.91 2.27
CA ALA A 156 2.67 11.32 2.60
C ALA A 156 2.23 11.65 4.03
N ALA A 157 1.10 11.09 4.50
CA ALA A 157 0.63 11.29 5.88
C ALA A 157 1.65 10.80 6.91
N VAL A 158 2.28 9.64 6.67
CA VAL A 158 3.33 9.11 7.57
C VAL A 158 4.60 9.95 7.45
N ALA A 159 5.07 10.23 6.24
CA ALA A 159 6.30 11.02 6.03
C ALA A 159 6.20 12.47 6.55
N ALA A 160 5.00 13.06 6.51
CA ALA A 160 4.73 14.39 7.07
C ALA A 160 4.53 14.37 8.60
N GLY A 161 4.33 13.19 9.19
CA GLY A 161 4.06 13.00 10.60
C GLY A 161 2.62 13.31 11.02
N PHE A 162 1.66 13.24 10.10
CA PHE A 162 0.24 13.37 10.40
C PHE A 162 -0.32 12.18 11.17
N ALA A 163 0.31 11.01 11.00
CA ALA A 163 0.08 9.82 11.80
C ALA A 163 1.39 9.00 11.85
N PRO A 164 1.67 8.26 12.92
CA PRO A 164 2.83 7.36 12.97
C PRO A 164 2.70 6.18 11.99
N VAL A 165 1.46 5.79 11.67
CA VAL A 165 1.15 4.70 10.74
C VAL A 165 -0.07 5.05 9.88
N SER A 166 -0.15 4.42 8.71
CA SER A 166 -1.33 4.48 7.86
C SER A 166 -1.58 3.14 7.18
N LEU A 167 -2.80 2.92 6.68
CA LEU A 167 -3.11 1.81 5.80
C LEU A 167 -3.17 2.25 4.34
N GLY A 168 -2.68 1.38 3.46
CA GLY A 168 -2.84 1.47 2.02
C GLY A 168 -3.38 0.18 1.41
N SER A 169 -3.42 0.15 0.09
CA SER A 169 -3.70 -1.05 -0.71
C SER A 169 -2.70 -1.14 -1.86
N ASP A 170 -2.23 -2.35 -2.15
CA ASP A 170 -1.20 -2.65 -3.15
C ASP A 170 -1.72 -3.69 -4.14
N THR A 171 -1.93 -3.25 -5.39
CA THR A 171 -2.36 -4.12 -6.50
C THR A 171 -1.21 -4.42 -7.46
N GLY A 172 -0.28 -3.49 -7.63
CA GLY A 172 0.90 -3.61 -8.49
C GLY A 172 2.15 -2.91 -7.95
N GLY A 173 2.16 -2.51 -6.68
CA GLY A 173 3.18 -1.62 -6.09
C GLY A 173 2.61 -0.49 -5.26
N SER A 174 1.28 -0.38 -5.19
CA SER A 174 0.61 0.81 -4.66
C SER A 174 0.77 1.06 -3.16
N ILE A 175 1.45 0.20 -2.41
CA ILE A 175 2.00 0.52 -1.08
C ILE A 175 3.51 0.77 -1.18
N ARG A 176 4.24 -0.17 -1.79
CA ARG A 176 5.70 -0.17 -1.77
C ARG A 176 6.29 1.02 -2.53
N GLN A 177 5.77 1.35 -3.71
CA GLN A 177 6.27 2.47 -4.51
C GLN A 177 6.10 3.81 -3.78
N PRO A 178 4.91 4.18 -3.26
CA PRO A 178 4.77 5.39 -2.45
C PRO A 178 5.69 5.39 -1.23
N ALA A 179 5.91 4.22 -0.60
CA ALA A 179 6.78 4.11 0.56
C ALA A 179 8.24 4.46 0.21
N ALA A 180 8.73 3.94 -0.92
CA ALA A 180 10.04 4.26 -1.45
C ALA A 180 10.17 5.75 -1.76
N LEU A 181 9.18 6.35 -2.43
CA LEU A 181 9.23 7.74 -2.87
C LEU A 181 9.08 8.75 -1.72
N CYS A 182 8.38 8.38 -0.65
CA CYS A 182 8.22 9.20 0.55
C CYS A 182 9.21 8.85 1.67
N GLY A 183 10.11 7.88 1.47
CA GLY A 183 11.11 7.51 2.48
C GLY A 183 10.51 6.95 3.76
N VAL A 184 9.47 6.11 3.65
CA VAL A 184 8.84 5.40 4.77
C VAL A 184 8.86 3.89 4.53
N VAL A 185 8.61 3.10 5.57
CA VAL A 185 8.40 1.65 5.43
C VAL A 185 7.02 1.42 4.84
N GLY A 186 6.91 0.48 3.90
CA GLY A 186 5.63 0.07 3.33
C GLY A 186 5.59 -1.42 3.08
N VAL A 187 4.57 -2.10 3.61
CA VAL A 187 4.47 -3.56 3.57
C VAL A 187 3.26 -4.00 2.77
N LYS A 188 3.49 -4.86 1.78
CA LYS A 188 2.43 -5.69 1.19
C LYS A 188 2.58 -7.12 1.71
N PRO A 189 1.65 -7.63 2.54
CA PRO A 189 1.73 -8.99 3.06
C PRO A 189 1.40 -10.04 1.99
N THR A 190 1.51 -11.32 2.31
CA THR A 190 1.08 -12.41 1.43
C THR A 190 -0.38 -12.23 1.02
N TYR A 191 -0.72 -12.54 -0.24
CA TYR A 191 -2.11 -12.48 -0.67
C TYR A 191 -2.98 -13.41 0.20
N GLY A 192 -4.03 -12.85 0.80
CA GLY A 192 -4.97 -13.57 1.66
C GLY A 192 -4.62 -13.61 3.16
N THR A 193 -3.48 -13.08 3.61
CA THR A 193 -3.17 -13.00 5.07
C THR A 193 -3.83 -11.80 5.76
N VAL A 194 -4.27 -10.80 5.00
CA VAL A 194 -5.13 -9.70 5.47
C VAL A 194 -6.43 -9.74 4.67
N SER A 195 -7.57 -9.61 5.34
CA SER A 195 -8.89 -9.62 4.70
C SER A 195 -9.04 -8.47 3.72
N ARG A 196 -9.72 -8.73 2.60
CA ARG A 196 -10.13 -7.73 1.61
C ARG A 196 -11.59 -7.32 1.78
N LEU A 197 -12.31 -7.83 2.78
CA LEU A 197 -13.68 -7.44 3.03
C LEU A 197 -13.74 -5.96 3.43
N GLY A 198 -14.47 -5.18 2.63
CA GLY A 198 -14.59 -3.74 2.71
C GLY A 198 -13.43 -2.93 2.15
N LEU A 199 -12.48 -3.57 1.47
CA LEU A 199 -11.66 -2.91 0.46
C LEU A 199 -12.49 -2.72 -0.81
N VAL A 200 -12.56 -1.49 -1.33
CA VAL A 200 -13.12 -1.26 -2.65
C VAL A 200 -12.17 -1.83 -3.71
N ALA A 201 -12.61 -2.91 -4.36
CA ALA A 201 -11.78 -3.74 -5.22
C ALA A 201 -11.35 -3.02 -6.51
N PHE A 202 -10.08 -3.20 -6.87
CA PHE A 202 -9.50 -2.90 -8.17
C PHE A 202 -9.21 -4.22 -8.90
N GLY A 203 -8.14 -4.93 -8.54
CA GLY A 203 -7.78 -6.24 -9.06
C GLY A 203 -7.94 -7.30 -7.98
N SER A 204 -9.10 -7.94 -7.88
CA SER A 204 -9.46 -8.89 -6.81
C SER A 204 -8.43 -9.99 -6.54
N SER A 205 -7.71 -10.46 -7.56
CA SER A 205 -6.69 -11.50 -7.42
C SER A 205 -5.28 -10.97 -7.07
N LEU A 206 -5.14 -9.65 -6.89
CA LEU A 206 -3.88 -8.92 -6.72
C LEU A 206 -3.90 -7.98 -5.51
N ASP A 207 -5.06 -7.38 -5.23
CA ASP A 207 -5.27 -6.40 -4.17
C ASP A 207 -4.91 -6.98 -2.81
N GLN A 208 -4.08 -6.26 -2.06
CA GLN A 208 -3.80 -6.59 -0.67
C GLN A 208 -3.63 -5.31 0.16
N ILE A 209 -4.24 -5.28 1.35
CA ILE A 209 -4.07 -4.18 2.31
C ILE A 209 -2.77 -4.38 3.09
N GLY A 210 -2.10 -3.28 3.43
CA GLY A 210 -0.93 -3.31 4.31
C GLY A 210 -0.55 -1.93 4.85
N PRO A 211 0.33 -1.89 5.84
CA PRO A 211 0.70 -0.66 6.54
C PRO A 211 1.82 0.13 5.85
N PHE A 212 1.80 1.43 6.10
CA PHE A 212 2.95 2.32 6.06
C PHE A 212 3.33 2.73 7.49
N SER A 213 4.62 2.93 7.72
CA SER A 213 5.13 3.36 9.02
C SER A 213 6.50 4.04 8.92
N ALA A 214 6.88 4.76 9.97
CA ALA A 214 8.24 5.29 10.08
C ALA A 214 9.28 4.19 10.38
N THR A 215 8.87 3.08 11.01
CA THR A 215 9.77 2.02 11.44
C THR A 215 9.29 0.62 11.06
N VAL A 216 10.21 -0.34 10.91
CA VAL A 216 9.87 -1.75 10.65
C VAL A 216 9.07 -2.35 11.82
N ALA A 217 9.39 -1.97 13.06
CA ALA A 217 8.67 -2.42 14.24
C ALA A 217 7.21 -1.93 14.28
N ASP A 218 6.95 -0.68 13.88
CA ASP A 218 5.59 -0.15 13.76
C ASP A 218 4.78 -0.89 12.69
N ALA A 219 5.41 -1.21 11.56
CA ALA A 219 4.75 -1.99 10.51
C ALA A 219 4.41 -3.41 10.99
N ALA A 220 5.31 -4.04 11.76
CA ALA A 220 5.10 -5.37 12.34
C ALA A 220 3.89 -5.36 13.28
N LEU A 221 3.85 -4.40 14.22
CA LEU A 221 2.76 -4.24 15.19
C LEU A 221 1.40 -4.06 14.48
N VAL A 222 1.32 -3.18 13.50
CA VAL A 222 0.05 -2.94 12.77
C VAL A 222 -0.36 -4.17 11.96
N LEU A 223 0.59 -4.84 11.31
CA LEU A 223 0.29 -5.97 10.45
C LEU A 223 -0.22 -7.18 11.24
N GLU A 224 0.31 -7.43 12.43
CA GLU A 224 -0.18 -8.46 13.35
C GLU A 224 -1.63 -8.20 13.80
N VAL A 225 -2.00 -6.93 14.00
CA VAL A 225 -3.37 -6.55 14.37
C VAL A 225 -4.35 -6.78 13.21
N ILE A 226 -4.00 -6.37 12.00
CA ILE A 226 -4.94 -6.44 10.85
C ILE A 226 -4.93 -7.81 10.17
N GLY A 227 -3.88 -8.61 10.38
CA GLY A 227 -3.70 -9.92 9.79
C GLY A 227 -4.55 -11.02 10.41
N GLY A 228 -4.68 -12.14 9.70
CA GLY A 228 -5.36 -13.35 10.15
C GLY A 228 -6.69 -13.60 9.45
N HIS A 229 -7.14 -14.85 9.54
CA HIS A 229 -8.31 -15.35 8.82
C HIS A 229 -9.57 -14.50 9.06
N ASP A 230 -10.31 -14.24 7.99
CA ASP A 230 -11.64 -13.63 8.03
C ASP A 230 -12.65 -14.53 7.29
N PRO A 231 -13.64 -15.12 7.98
CA PRO A 231 -14.65 -15.95 7.34
C PRO A 231 -15.55 -15.19 6.36
N GLY A 232 -15.59 -13.85 6.43
CA GLY A 232 -16.30 -12.99 5.50
C GLY A 232 -15.59 -12.78 4.16
N ASP A 233 -14.31 -13.14 4.06
CA ASP A 233 -13.51 -13.11 2.84
C ASP A 233 -13.11 -14.53 2.43
N SER A 234 -13.74 -15.07 1.39
CA SER A 234 -13.45 -16.42 0.89
C SER A 234 -12.03 -16.62 0.35
N THR A 235 -11.26 -15.55 0.15
CA THR A 235 -9.85 -15.61 -0.24
C THR A 235 -8.88 -15.49 0.93
N SER A 236 -9.40 -15.21 2.13
CA SER A 236 -8.59 -15.14 3.33
C SER A 236 -8.07 -16.53 3.70
N LEU A 237 -6.75 -16.62 3.88
CA LEU A 237 -6.10 -17.86 4.25
C LEU A 237 -6.51 -18.26 5.68
N PRO A 238 -6.74 -19.56 5.94
CA PRO A 238 -7.03 -20.03 7.29
C PRO A 238 -5.80 -19.89 8.20
N GLY A 239 -6.04 -19.55 9.46
CA GLY A 239 -4.99 -19.44 10.48
C GLY A 239 -4.80 -18.01 11.01
N SER A 240 -3.97 -17.89 12.05
CA SER A 240 -3.52 -16.61 12.58
C SER A 240 -2.40 -16.03 11.72
N PHE A 241 -2.24 -14.71 11.76
CA PHE A 241 -1.04 -14.08 11.24
C PHE A 241 0.18 -14.48 12.10
N PRO A 242 1.38 -14.69 11.52
CA PRO A 242 2.57 -15.01 12.30
C PRO A 242 2.99 -13.84 13.21
N SER A 243 3.53 -14.14 14.39
CA SER A 243 4.17 -13.16 15.28
C SER A 243 5.51 -12.69 14.68
N VAL A 244 5.50 -11.65 13.86
CA VAL A 244 6.69 -11.10 13.21
C VAL A 244 7.50 -10.18 14.14
N SER A 245 6.84 -9.52 15.09
CA SER A 245 7.42 -8.59 16.05
C SER A 245 8.43 -9.28 16.99
N GLU A 246 8.17 -10.54 17.35
CA GLU A 246 9.04 -11.37 18.20
C GLU A 246 10.37 -11.74 17.53
N HIS A 247 10.46 -11.60 16.21
CA HIS A 247 11.61 -12.07 15.41
C HIS A 247 12.45 -10.94 14.81
N LEU A 248 12.15 -9.66 15.09
CA LEU A 248 12.86 -8.52 14.51
C LEU A 248 14.37 -8.53 14.85
N ASP A 249 14.72 -9.02 16.04
CA ASP A 249 16.09 -9.04 16.57
C ASP A 249 16.86 -10.35 16.26
N ASP A 250 16.27 -11.28 15.50
CA ASP A 250 16.90 -12.56 15.17
C ASP A 250 18.13 -12.41 14.25
N GLY A 251 18.39 -11.21 13.72
CA GLY A 251 19.50 -10.91 12.80
C GLY A 251 19.36 -11.59 11.43
N VAL A 252 20.42 -11.67 10.64
CA VAL A 252 20.38 -12.29 9.29
C VAL A 252 21.53 -13.27 9.04
N SER A 253 22.28 -13.63 10.09
CA SER A 253 23.42 -14.53 9.98
C SER A 253 22.99 -15.89 9.42
N GLY A 254 23.65 -16.32 8.33
CA GLY A 254 23.37 -17.56 7.63
C GLY A 254 22.21 -17.53 6.63
N LEU A 255 21.48 -16.40 6.50
CA LEU A 255 20.46 -16.27 5.47
C LEU A 255 21.09 -16.17 4.07
N ARG A 256 20.39 -16.70 3.08
CA ARG A 256 20.73 -16.62 1.65
C ARG A 256 19.90 -15.53 1.00
N VAL A 257 20.55 -14.46 0.57
CA VAL A 257 19.94 -13.27 -0.01
C VAL A 257 20.26 -13.22 -1.51
N GLY A 258 19.21 -13.18 -2.35
CA GLY A 258 19.37 -13.12 -3.80
C GLY A 258 19.07 -11.72 -4.36
N ILE A 259 19.96 -11.12 -5.16
CA ILE A 259 19.66 -9.88 -5.89
C ILE A 259 19.06 -10.24 -7.25
N VAL A 260 17.83 -9.80 -7.53
CA VAL A 260 17.12 -10.13 -8.79
C VAL A 260 17.68 -9.33 -9.95
N THR A 261 18.41 -10.00 -10.85
CA THR A 261 19.14 -9.33 -11.95
C THR A 261 18.23 -8.59 -12.93
N GLU A 262 17.07 -9.15 -13.25
CA GLU A 262 16.08 -8.58 -14.17
C GLU A 262 15.43 -7.30 -13.64
N MET A 263 15.52 -7.06 -12.32
CA MET A 263 15.04 -5.84 -11.66
C MET A 263 16.15 -4.83 -11.37
N MET A 264 17.38 -5.11 -11.83
CA MET A 264 18.56 -4.25 -11.70
C MET A 264 19.10 -3.79 -13.07
N GLY A 265 18.34 -4.07 -14.14
CA GLY A 265 18.75 -3.86 -15.53
C GLY A 265 18.37 -2.49 -16.09
N ASP A 266 18.17 -2.45 -17.40
CA ASP A 266 17.84 -1.22 -18.14
C ASP A 266 16.57 -0.54 -17.59
N GLY A 267 16.64 0.78 -17.42
CA GLY A 267 15.54 1.59 -16.91
C GLY A 267 15.56 1.85 -15.41
N ILE A 268 16.46 1.20 -14.66
CA ILE A 268 16.72 1.52 -13.25
C ILE A 268 17.84 2.56 -13.17
N ALA A 269 17.63 3.62 -12.39
CA ALA A 269 18.65 4.65 -12.19
C ALA A 269 19.89 4.09 -11.46
N ALA A 270 21.06 4.64 -11.78
CA ALA A 270 22.33 4.14 -11.27
C ALA A 270 22.48 4.37 -9.75
N ASP A 271 21.98 5.50 -9.26
CA ASP A 271 21.94 5.84 -7.83
C ASP A 271 21.02 4.90 -7.04
N VAL A 272 19.87 4.53 -7.60
CA VAL A 272 18.96 3.53 -7.04
C VAL A 272 19.64 2.15 -6.97
N THR A 273 20.25 1.73 -8.07
CA THR A 273 21.00 0.46 -8.16
C THR A 273 22.13 0.41 -7.12
N ALA A 274 22.82 1.53 -6.91
CA ALA A 274 23.87 1.65 -5.90
C ALA A 274 23.33 1.45 -4.48
N ARG A 275 22.12 1.95 -4.17
CA ARG A 275 21.50 1.73 -2.85
C ARG A 275 21.11 0.29 -2.60
N VAL A 276 20.63 -0.43 -3.61
CA VAL A 276 20.34 -1.88 -3.49
C VAL A 276 21.62 -2.66 -3.20
N ARG A 277 22.72 -2.34 -3.89
CA ARG A 277 24.02 -2.97 -3.63
C ARG A 277 24.55 -2.65 -2.23
N ALA A 278 24.43 -1.40 -1.79
CA ALA A 278 24.82 -1.01 -0.42
C ALA A 278 23.98 -1.72 0.66
N ALA A 279 22.68 -1.93 0.41
CA ALA A 279 21.83 -2.72 1.29
C ALA A 279 22.26 -4.20 1.34
N ALA A 280 22.64 -4.76 0.20
CA ALA A 280 23.17 -6.10 0.12
C ALA A 280 24.50 -6.23 0.88
N ASP A 281 25.40 -5.25 0.76
CA ASP A 281 26.67 -5.18 1.51
C ASP A 281 26.42 -5.11 3.03
N ALA A 282 25.41 -4.35 3.46
CA ALA A 282 25.02 -4.27 4.88
C ALA A 282 24.53 -5.62 5.42
N LEU A 283 23.72 -6.35 4.65
CA LEU A 283 23.28 -7.70 5.03
C LEU A 283 24.43 -8.70 5.05
N ALA A 284 25.36 -8.61 4.09
CA ALA A 284 26.58 -9.43 4.09
C ALA A 284 27.45 -9.15 5.33
N ALA A 285 27.62 -7.88 5.70
CA ALA A 285 28.33 -7.49 6.91
C ALA A 285 27.65 -8.00 8.19
N ALA A 286 26.32 -8.14 8.18
CA ALA A 286 25.53 -8.73 9.26
C ALA A 286 25.49 -10.28 9.25
N GLY A 287 26.22 -10.93 8.34
CA GLY A 287 26.43 -12.38 8.30
C GLY A 287 25.55 -13.14 7.31
N ALA A 288 24.79 -12.46 6.45
CA ALA A 288 24.09 -13.11 5.34
C ALA A 288 25.06 -13.49 4.22
N THR A 289 24.67 -14.45 3.40
CA THR A 289 25.30 -14.74 2.10
C THR A 289 24.51 -14.04 1.02
N VAL A 290 25.19 -13.33 0.12
CA VAL A 290 24.54 -12.53 -0.93
C VAL A 290 25.04 -13.01 -2.29
N GLU A 291 24.13 -13.36 -3.18
CA GLU A 291 24.42 -13.72 -4.57
C GLU A 291 23.41 -13.09 -5.53
N GLU A 292 23.74 -13.04 -6.81
CA GLU A 292 22.78 -12.68 -7.85
C GLU A 292 21.89 -13.88 -8.20
N VAL A 293 20.63 -13.59 -8.55
CA VAL A 293 19.66 -14.59 -9.01
C VAL A 293 18.90 -14.09 -10.22
N SER A 294 18.61 -15.00 -11.15
CA SER A 294 17.80 -14.72 -12.33
C SER A 294 16.37 -15.17 -12.09
N VAL A 295 15.42 -14.27 -12.36
CA VAL A 295 13.97 -14.51 -12.39
C VAL A 295 13.45 -14.01 -13.76
N PRO A 296 13.71 -14.74 -14.86
CA PRO A 296 13.51 -14.24 -16.22
C PRO A 296 12.10 -13.75 -16.51
N ALA A 297 11.09 -14.47 -16.03
CA ALA A 297 9.69 -14.15 -16.28
C ALA A 297 9.25 -12.83 -15.63
N ALA A 298 10.00 -12.30 -14.64
CA ALA A 298 9.69 -11.00 -14.02
C ALA A 298 9.62 -9.87 -15.05
N THR A 299 10.39 -9.94 -16.14
CA THR A 299 10.37 -8.98 -17.26
C THR A 299 9.01 -8.89 -17.95
N TYR A 300 8.19 -9.94 -17.89
CA TYR A 300 6.83 -9.95 -18.43
C TYR A 300 5.77 -9.40 -17.47
N GLY A 301 6.17 -9.03 -16.25
CA GLY A 301 5.27 -8.59 -15.19
C GLY A 301 4.36 -7.45 -15.63
N LEU A 302 4.94 -6.41 -16.22
CA LEU A 302 4.18 -5.24 -16.70
C LEU A 302 3.08 -5.65 -17.69
N SER A 303 3.43 -6.40 -18.73
CA SER A 303 2.48 -6.84 -19.76
C SER A 303 1.38 -7.74 -19.20
N ALA A 304 1.72 -8.67 -18.29
CA ALA A 304 0.73 -9.53 -17.67
C ALA A 304 -0.21 -8.75 -16.75
N TYR A 305 0.32 -7.83 -15.95
CA TYR A 305 -0.45 -7.00 -15.02
C TYR A 305 -1.45 -6.10 -15.74
N TYR A 306 -1.03 -5.41 -16.79
CA TYR A 306 -1.92 -4.53 -17.58
C TYR A 306 -2.95 -5.27 -18.44
N LEU A 307 -2.98 -6.60 -18.40
CA LEU A 307 -4.09 -7.40 -18.90
C LEU A 307 -4.95 -7.98 -17.77
N VAL A 308 -4.34 -8.44 -16.67
CA VAL A 308 -5.06 -9.02 -15.53
C VAL A 308 -5.82 -7.94 -14.74
N ALA A 309 -5.13 -6.90 -14.28
CA ALA A 309 -5.73 -5.89 -13.41
C ALA A 309 -6.85 -5.09 -14.10
N PRO A 310 -6.68 -4.60 -15.36
CA PRO A 310 -7.77 -3.93 -16.07
C PRO A 310 -8.97 -4.85 -16.37
N ALA A 311 -8.73 -6.12 -16.71
CA ALA A 311 -9.81 -7.09 -16.92
C ALA A 311 -10.68 -7.25 -15.66
N GLU A 312 -10.04 -7.50 -14.51
CA GLU A 312 -10.74 -7.61 -13.23
C GLU A 312 -11.42 -6.29 -12.85
N ALA A 313 -10.76 -5.15 -13.05
CA ALA A 313 -11.31 -3.83 -12.80
C ALA A 313 -12.58 -3.57 -13.60
N SER A 314 -12.59 -3.93 -14.89
CA SER A 314 -13.76 -3.73 -15.76
C SER A 314 -15.01 -4.43 -15.24
N SER A 315 -14.84 -5.59 -14.59
CA SER A 315 -15.91 -6.33 -13.92
C SER A 315 -16.22 -5.76 -12.54
N ASN A 316 -15.20 -5.50 -11.72
CA ASN A 316 -15.35 -5.00 -10.35
C ASN A 316 -16.08 -3.65 -10.29
N LEU A 317 -15.73 -2.74 -11.22
CA LEU A 317 -16.30 -1.39 -11.32
C LEU A 317 -17.63 -1.34 -12.09
N ALA A 318 -18.12 -2.46 -12.64
CA ALA A 318 -19.42 -2.49 -13.31
C ALA A 318 -20.59 -2.15 -12.36
N ARG A 319 -20.39 -2.34 -11.03
CA ARG A 319 -21.38 -2.04 -9.99
C ARG A 319 -21.68 -0.55 -9.78
N TYR A 320 -20.81 0.33 -10.26
CA TYR A 320 -20.98 1.78 -10.16
C TYR A 320 -21.79 2.26 -11.35
N ASP A 321 -23.11 2.27 -11.15
CA ASP A 321 -24.13 2.49 -12.17
C ASP A 321 -25.09 3.64 -11.79
N GLY A 322 -24.92 4.25 -10.61
CA GLY A 322 -25.80 5.28 -10.06
C GLY A 322 -27.15 4.75 -9.55
N VAL A 323 -27.40 3.43 -9.59
CA VAL A 323 -28.71 2.86 -9.22
C VAL A 323 -28.88 2.80 -7.70
N ARG A 324 -27.92 2.18 -7.01
CA ARG A 324 -28.04 1.85 -5.58
C ARG A 324 -27.35 2.85 -4.66
N TYR A 325 -26.25 3.44 -5.13
CA TYR A 325 -25.41 4.34 -4.35
C TYR A 325 -24.47 5.13 -5.28
N GLY A 326 -23.78 6.12 -4.71
CA GLY A 326 -22.94 7.05 -5.46
C GLY A 326 -23.75 8.13 -6.17
N VAL A 327 -23.08 8.88 -7.03
CA VAL A 327 -23.71 9.91 -7.86
C VAL A 327 -24.60 9.26 -8.94
N ARG A 328 -25.68 9.94 -9.32
CA ARG A 328 -26.54 9.60 -10.45
C ARG A 328 -26.68 10.81 -11.37
N VAL A 329 -26.53 10.58 -12.67
CA VAL A 329 -26.94 11.52 -13.72
C VAL A 329 -28.29 11.06 -14.28
N GLU A 330 -29.29 11.96 -14.25
CA GLU A 330 -30.63 11.69 -14.76
C GLU A 330 -30.63 11.52 -16.29
N ALA A 331 -31.40 10.57 -16.81
CA ALA A 331 -31.58 10.33 -18.24
C ALA A 331 -32.94 9.65 -18.53
N ALA A 332 -33.32 9.55 -19.81
CA ALA A 332 -34.63 9.02 -20.19
C ALA A 332 -34.76 7.50 -20.01
N THR A 333 -33.67 6.76 -20.19
CA THR A 333 -33.62 5.31 -20.00
C THR A 333 -32.54 4.89 -19.00
N ALA A 334 -32.69 3.70 -18.42
CA ALA A 334 -31.71 3.16 -17.48
C ALA A 334 -30.31 3.00 -18.13
N GLY A 335 -30.25 2.61 -19.41
CA GLY A 335 -28.98 2.48 -20.14
C GLY A 335 -28.27 3.83 -20.29
N GLU A 336 -28.99 4.86 -20.75
CA GLU A 336 -28.44 6.23 -20.88
C GLU A 336 -28.04 6.81 -19.52
N MET A 337 -28.80 6.52 -18.46
CA MET A 337 -28.48 6.96 -17.09
C MET A 337 -27.16 6.34 -16.62
N MET A 338 -26.97 5.03 -16.83
CA MET A 338 -25.72 4.35 -16.47
C MET A 338 -24.54 4.88 -17.27
N GLU A 339 -24.70 5.06 -18.58
CA GLU A 339 -23.67 5.61 -19.46
C GLU A 339 -23.27 7.03 -19.04
N ALA A 340 -24.26 7.91 -18.85
CA ALA A 340 -24.02 9.29 -18.45
C ALA A 340 -23.38 9.39 -17.07
N THR A 341 -23.85 8.58 -16.10
CA THR A 341 -23.30 8.54 -14.74
C THR A 341 -21.84 8.09 -14.74
N ARG A 342 -21.52 7.02 -15.47
CA ARG A 342 -20.14 6.50 -15.56
C ARG A 342 -19.22 7.45 -16.32
N THR A 343 -19.74 8.09 -17.37
CA THR A 343 -18.98 9.07 -18.17
C THR A 343 -18.62 10.30 -17.35
N ALA A 344 -19.56 10.81 -16.54
CA ALA A 344 -19.34 11.98 -15.69
C ALA A 344 -18.56 11.65 -14.40
N GLY A 345 -18.75 10.44 -13.86
CA GLY A 345 -18.24 10.05 -12.55
C GLY A 345 -16.80 9.51 -12.55
N PHE A 346 -16.38 8.82 -13.62
CA PHE A 346 -15.03 8.26 -13.72
C PHE A 346 -14.07 9.19 -14.48
N GLY A 347 -12.87 9.36 -13.93
CA GLY A 347 -11.75 9.98 -14.61
C GLY A 347 -11.16 9.13 -15.73
N ASP A 348 -10.26 9.74 -16.50
CA ASP A 348 -9.82 9.17 -17.77
C ASP A 348 -8.99 7.88 -17.61
N GLU A 349 -8.16 7.77 -16.57
CA GLU A 349 -7.39 6.54 -16.31
C GLU A 349 -8.30 5.36 -15.97
N VAL A 350 -9.33 5.60 -15.15
CA VAL A 350 -10.31 4.56 -14.80
C VAL A 350 -11.08 4.11 -16.04
N LYS A 351 -11.57 5.05 -16.86
CA LYS A 351 -12.23 4.73 -18.13
C LYS A 351 -11.30 3.96 -19.09
N ARG A 352 -10.03 4.36 -19.22
CA ARG A 352 -9.03 3.64 -20.03
C ARG A 352 -8.88 2.18 -19.59
N ARG A 353 -8.73 1.93 -18.27
CA ARG A 353 -8.58 0.58 -17.74
C ARG A 353 -9.86 -0.25 -17.90
N ILE A 354 -11.04 0.35 -17.72
CA ILE A 354 -12.32 -0.33 -18.00
C ILE A 354 -12.40 -0.76 -19.47
N MET A 355 -12.11 0.16 -20.41
CA MET A 355 -12.13 -0.14 -21.85
C MET A 355 -11.16 -1.26 -22.23
N LEU A 356 -9.90 -1.19 -21.76
CA LEU A 356 -8.89 -2.21 -22.00
C LEU A 356 -9.31 -3.56 -21.41
N GLY A 357 -9.83 -3.57 -20.19
CA GLY A 357 -10.30 -4.77 -19.51
C GLY A 357 -11.48 -5.44 -20.21
N THR A 358 -12.48 -4.66 -20.60
CA THR A 358 -13.63 -5.16 -21.38
C THR A 358 -13.19 -5.73 -22.71
N TYR A 359 -12.21 -5.12 -23.39
CA TYR A 359 -11.62 -5.66 -24.61
C TYR A 359 -10.91 -6.99 -24.35
N ALA A 360 -10.04 -7.06 -23.33
CA ALA A 360 -9.28 -8.26 -23.01
C ALA A 360 -10.15 -9.46 -22.60
N LEU A 361 -11.36 -9.21 -22.08
CA LEU A 361 -12.35 -10.22 -21.71
C LEU A 361 -13.35 -10.57 -22.82
N SER A 362 -13.36 -9.82 -23.92
CA SER A 362 -14.36 -9.98 -24.98
C SER A 362 -14.22 -11.32 -25.72
N ALA A 363 -15.35 -11.83 -26.21
CA ALA A 363 -15.39 -13.08 -26.96
C ALA A 363 -14.47 -13.00 -28.20
N GLY A 364 -13.65 -14.04 -28.39
CA GLY A 364 -12.63 -14.09 -29.45
C GLY A 364 -11.26 -13.51 -29.07
N TYR A 365 -11.19 -12.69 -28.01
CA TYR A 365 -9.95 -12.07 -27.53
C TYR A 365 -9.48 -12.61 -26.18
N TYR A 366 -10.39 -13.21 -25.39
CA TYR A 366 -10.11 -13.78 -24.07
C TYR A 366 -8.84 -14.65 -24.02
N ASP A 367 -8.77 -15.69 -24.86
CA ASP A 367 -7.65 -16.65 -24.83
C ASP A 367 -6.32 -16.00 -25.24
N ALA A 368 -6.37 -15.03 -26.15
CA ALA A 368 -5.20 -14.33 -26.67
C ALA A 368 -4.64 -13.30 -25.67
N PHE A 369 -5.50 -12.68 -24.86
CA PHE A 369 -5.10 -11.65 -23.90
C PHE A 369 -5.19 -12.13 -22.45
N TYR A 370 -6.37 -12.13 -21.83
CA TYR A 370 -6.52 -12.45 -20.41
C TYR A 370 -6.05 -13.87 -20.09
N GLY A 371 -6.47 -14.87 -20.87
CA GLY A 371 -6.04 -16.26 -20.71
C GLY A 371 -4.53 -16.44 -20.90
N LYS A 372 -3.91 -15.68 -21.80
CA LYS A 372 -2.45 -15.67 -21.98
C LYS A 372 -1.73 -15.00 -20.81
N ALA A 373 -2.25 -13.88 -20.31
CA ALA A 373 -1.69 -13.17 -19.17
C ALA A 373 -1.70 -14.03 -17.90
N LEU A 374 -2.75 -14.82 -17.66
CA LEU A 374 -2.80 -15.79 -16.55
C LEU A 374 -1.74 -16.90 -16.66
N LYS A 375 -1.42 -17.35 -17.88
CA LYS A 375 -0.31 -18.30 -18.11
C LYS A 375 1.03 -17.65 -17.81
N VAL A 376 1.24 -16.40 -18.22
CA VAL A 376 2.45 -15.63 -17.88
C VAL A 376 2.58 -15.41 -16.38
N ARG A 377 1.48 -15.08 -15.69
CA ARG A 377 1.44 -15.01 -14.22
C ARG A 377 1.93 -16.29 -13.55
N THR A 378 1.55 -17.45 -14.11
CA THR A 378 2.04 -18.76 -13.62
C THR A 378 3.54 -18.94 -13.85
N LEU A 379 4.08 -18.47 -15.00
CA LEU A 379 5.52 -18.50 -15.24
C LEU A 379 6.28 -17.63 -14.24
N ILE A 380 5.80 -16.41 -13.99
CA ILE A 380 6.38 -15.50 -12.99
C ILE A 380 6.44 -16.17 -11.62
N ARG A 381 5.33 -16.77 -11.18
CA ARG A 381 5.29 -17.48 -9.90
C ARG A 381 6.30 -18.62 -9.84
N ARG A 382 6.41 -19.44 -10.89
CA ARG A 382 7.36 -20.57 -10.95
C ARG A 382 8.81 -20.12 -10.87
N ASP A 383 9.18 -19.02 -11.53
CA ASP A 383 10.55 -18.51 -11.48
C ASP A 383 10.90 -17.98 -10.09
N PHE A 384 9.96 -17.31 -9.41
CA PHE A 384 10.14 -16.93 -8.00
C PHE A 384 10.24 -18.15 -7.09
N ASP A 385 9.34 -19.13 -7.23
CA ASP A 385 9.37 -20.37 -6.42
C ASP A 385 10.73 -21.07 -6.57
N ALA A 386 11.27 -21.16 -7.79
CA ALA A 386 12.60 -21.72 -8.05
C ALA A 386 13.74 -20.89 -7.43
N ALA A 387 13.63 -19.56 -7.42
CA ALA A 387 14.59 -18.71 -6.72
C ALA A 387 14.56 -18.97 -5.20
N TYR A 388 13.39 -19.12 -4.60
CA TYR A 388 13.25 -19.37 -3.16
C TYR A 388 13.73 -20.76 -2.70
N GLU A 389 13.92 -21.72 -3.60
CA GLU A 389 14.63 -22.97 -3.25
C GLU A 389 16.09 -22.69 -2.83
N ARG A 390 16.69 -21.65 -3.40
CA ARG A 390 18.09 -21.27 -3.19
C ARG A 390 18.29 -20.08 -2.27
N PHE A 391 17.28 -19.24 -2.10
CA PHE A 391 17.37 -17.99 -1.34
C PHE A 391 16.21 -17.89 -0.35
N ASP A 392 16.50 -17.38 0.85
CA ASP A 392 15.48 -17.21 1.88
C ASP A 392 14.69 -15.90 1.65
N VAL A 393 15.37 -14.89 1.12
CA VAL A 393 14.80 -13.60 0.68
C VAL A 393 15.49 -13.11 -0.58
N LEU A 394 14.79 -12.25 -1.33
CA LEU A 394 15.34 -11.57 -2.49
C LEU A 394 15.35 -10.05 -2.28
N LEU A 395 16.27 -9.38 -2.95
CA LEU A 395 16.37 -7.92 -3.01
C LEU A 395 16.15 -7.42 -4.42
N SER A 396 15.49 -6.27 -4.51
CA SER A 396 15.38 -5.47 -5.72
C SER A 396 15.27 -3.99 -5.34
N PRO A 397 15.41 -3.04 -6.27
CA PRO A 397 14.93 -1.68 -6.03
C PRO A 397 13.40 -1.72 -5.87
N THR A 398 12.84 -0.82 -5.07
CA THR A 398 11.38 -0.69 -4.98
C THR A 398 10.81 0.11 -6.15
N SER A 399 11.52 1.15 -6.60
CA SER A 399 11.13 2.02 -7.72
C SER A 399 12.33 2.19 -8.65
N PRO A 400 12.14 2.33 -9.98
CA PRO A 400 13.22 2.58 -10.93
C PRO A 400 13.98 3.89 -10.68
N THR A 401 13.31 4.89 -10.13
CA THR A 401 13.85 6.23 -9.86
C THR A 401 13.38 6.72 -8.48
N THR A 402 13.99 7.80 -7.99
CA THR A 402 13.43 8.63 -6.92
C THR A 402 12.12 9.30 -7.36
N ALA A 403 11.49 10.04 -6.45
CA ALA A 403 10.23 10.73 -6.72
C ALA A 403 10.38 11.70 -7.90
N PHE A 404 9.46 11.69 -8.85
CA PHE A 404 9.55 12.51 -10.06
C PHE A 404 8.65 13.76 -9.99
N PRO A 405 8.98 14.83 -10.75
CA PRO A 405 8.14 16.02 -10.86
C PRO A 405 6.72 15.71 -11.36
N PHE A 406 5.75 16.52 -10.91
CA PHE A 406 4.39 16.46 -11.44
C PHE A 406 4.35 16.69 -12.94
N GLY A 407 3.48 15.96 -13.66
CA GLY A 407 3.29 16.11 -15.09
C GLY A 407 4.34 15.44 -15.98
N ASP A 408 5.51 15.05 -15.47
CA ASP A 408 6.60 14.47 -16.27
C ASP A 408 6.21 13.18 -17.00
N LYS A 409 5.30 12.40 -16.41
CA LYS A 409 4.90 11.06 -16.90
C LYS A 409 3.41 10.95 -17.23
N THR A 410 2.68 12.06 -17.28
CA THR A 410 1.22 12.05 -17.51
C THR A 410 0.84 12.08 -18.98
N ALA A 411 1.72 12.58 -19.86
CA ALA A 411 1.50 12.63 -21.30
C ALA A 411 1.65 11.26 -21.99
N ASP A 412 2.44 10.35 -21.41
CA ASP A 412 2.61 8.98 -21.87
C ASP A 412 2.24 8.00 -20.74
N PRO A 413 1.07 7.34 -20.81
CA PRO A 413 0.67 6.33 -19.83
C PRO A 413 1.72 5.23 -19.67
N MET A 414 2.46 4.86 -20.72
CA MET A 414 3.47 3.81 -20.61
C MET A 414 4.65 4.22 -19.74
N ALA A 415 5.09 5.49 -19.83
CA ALA A 415 6.11 6.03 -18.94
C ALA A 415 5.68 5.99 -17.47
N MET A 416 4.39 6.24 -17.18
CA MET A 416 3.84 6.08 -15.82
C MET A 416 3.88 4.62 -15.37
N TYR A 417 3.49 3.69 -16.24
CA TYR A 417 3.37 2.27 -15.91
C TYR A 417 4.72 1.61 -15.63
N LEU A 418 5.80 2.11 -16.26
CA LEU A 418 7.16 1.63 -16.03
C LEU A 418 7.65 1.87 -14.59
N ASN A 419 7.05 2.78 -13.82
CA ASN A 419 7.41 2.98 -12.41
C ASN A 419 7.13 1.75 -11.53
N ASP A 420 6.23 0.87 -11.96
CA ASP A 420 5.79 -0.29 -11.17
C ASP A 420 6.51 -1.58 -11.59
N VAL A 421 7.50 -1.51 -12.51
CA VAL A 421 8.17 -2.68 -13.08
C VAL A 421 8.86 -3.54 -12.02
N CYS A 422 9.36 -2.91 -10.95
CA CYS A 422 10.03 -3.60 -9.84
C CYS A 422 9.04 -4.23 -8.83
N THR A 423 7.80 -3.76 -8.80
CA THR A 423 6.82 -4.14 -7.77
C THR A 423 5.79 -5.14 -8.26
N ILE A 424 5.37 -5.03 -9.52
CA ILE A 424 4.32 -5.85 -10.14
C ILE A 424 4.56 -7.37 -10.01
N PRO A 425 5.79 -7.90 -10.27
CA PRO A 425 5.97 -9.35 -10.33
C PRO A 425 5.59 -10.08 -9.03
N THR A 426 5.76 -9.44 -7.86
CA THR A 426 5.38 -10.06 -6.58
C THR A 426 3.87 -10.05 -6.33
N ASN A 427 3.11 -9.07 -6.83
CA ASN A 427 1.64 -9.12 -6.79
C ASN A 427 1.13 -10.28 -7.64
N LEU A 428 1.69 -10.44 -8.84
CA LEU A 428 1.35 -11.54 -9.73
C LEU A 428 1.65 -12.91 -9.09
N ALA A 429 2.74 -13.03 -8.34
CA ALA A 429 3.07 -14.24 -7.59
C ALA A 429 2.26 -14.41 -6.29
N GLY A 430 1.72 -13.33 -5.72
CA GLY A 430 1.01 -13.34 -4.43
C GLY A 430 1.91 -13.29 -3.20
N HIS A 431 3.20 -13.00 -3.40
CA HIS A 431 4.25 -13.06 -2.37
C HIS A 431 4.34 -11.78 -1.53
N PRO A 432 4.69 -11.85 -0.24
CA PRO A 432 4.90 -10.66 0.57
C PRO A 432 6.14 -9.88 0.09
N ALA A 433 6.07 -8.55 0.18
CA ALA A 433 7.18 -7.67 -0.12
C ALA A 433 7.12 -6.40 0.74
N MET A 434 8.27 -5.90 1.15
CA MET A 434 8.42 -4.68 1.94
C MET A 434 9.37 -3.71 1.24
N SER A 435 9.01 -2.43 1.19
CA SER A 435 9.95 -1.35 0.90
C SER A 435 10.53 -0.81 2.19
N VAL A 436 11.85 -0.74 2.28
CA VAL A 436 12.59 -0.15 3.40
C VAL A 436 13.40 1.04 2.87
N PRO A 437 13.30 2.24 3.46
CA PRO A 437 14.15 3.37 3.08
C PRO A 437 15.63 3.03 3.28
N PHE A 438 16.46 3.25 2.26
CA PHE A 438 17.89 2.96 2.33
C PHE A 438 18.71 4.03 1.61
N GLY A 439 18.94 5.13 2.31
CA GLY A 439 19.67 6.28 1.80
C GLY A 439 18.87 7.13 0.79
N VAL A 440 19.60 7.98 0.06
CA VAL A 440 19.05 8.93 -0.90
C VAL A 440 19.70 8.79 -2.28
N GLY A 441 18.98 9.18 -3.33
CA GLY A 441 19.50 9.30 -4.69
C GLY A 441 20.40 10.52 -4.87
N ASP A 442 20.88 10.72 -6.09
CA ASP A 442 21.77 11.84 -6.43
C ASP A 442 21.07 13.20 -6.29
N ASP A 443 19.75 13.22 -6.38
CA ASP A 443 18.90 14.40 -6.17
C ASP A 443 18.54 14.65 -4.70
N GLY A 444 19.07 13.84 -3.77
CA GLY A 444 18.83 13.96 -2.34
C GLY A 444 17.48 13.41 -1.87
N LEU A 445 16.70 12.78 -2.76
CA LEU A 445 15.40 12.20 -2.41
C LEU A 445 15.52 10.75 -1.94
N PRO A 446 14.54 10.26 -1.14
CA PRO A 446 14.59 8.90 -0.63
C PRO A 446 14.63 7.82 -1.71
N VAL A 447 15.36 6.76 -1.42
CA VAL A 447 15.38 5.52 -2.22
C VAL A 447 14.91 4.36 -1.34
N GLY A 448 13.97 3.56 -1.87
CA GLY A 448 13.52 2.33 -1.22
C GLY A 448 14.21 1.09 -1.79
N VAL A 449 14.65 0.21 -0.90
CA VAL A 449 15.07 -1.16 -1.22
C VAL A 449 13.94 -2.12 -0.87
N GLN A 450 13.63 -3.02 -1.79
CA GLN A 450 12.56 -3.99 -1.63
C GLN A 450 13.14 -5.30 -1.09
N VAL A 451 12.55 -5.80 0.00
CA VAL A 451 12.77 -7.16 0.52
C VAL A 451 11.59 -8.02 0.11
N LEU A 452 11.84 -9.06 -0.68
CA LEU A 452 10.84 -10.00 -1.17
C LEU A 452 11.04 -11.34 -0.45
N ALA A 453 9.95 -11.97 -0.02
CA ALA A 453 10.00 -13.28 0.63
C ALA A 453 9.00 -14.25 -0.03
N PRO A 454 9.18 -15.58 0.12
CA PRO A 454 8.18 -16.53 -0.36
C PRO A 454 6.83 -16.30 0.33
N ALA A 455 5.75 -16.84 -0.23
CA ALA A 455 4.44 -16.79 0.41
C ALA A 455 4.51 -17.31 1.85
N LEU A 456 3.89 -16.58 2.79
CA LEU A 456 3.96 -16.82 4.24
C LEU A 456 5.35 -16.64 4.88
N GLY A 457 6.29 -16.01 4.15
CA GLY A 457 7.64 -15.68 4.58
C GLY A 457 7.76 -14.33 5.31
N GLU A 458 6.69 -13.79 5.89
CA GLU A 458 6.73 -12.48 6.54
C GLU A 458 7.77 -12.41 7.66
N VAL A 459 7.95 -13.47 8.46
CA VAL A 459 8.97 -13.49 9.54
C VAL A 459 10.37 -13.21 9.00
N VAL A 460 10.79 -13.92 7.94
CA VAL A 460 12.14 -13.73 7.36
C VAL A 460 12.26 -12.37 6.66
N MET A 461 11.17 -11.88 6.06
CA MET A 461 11.10 -10.54 5.48
C MET A 461 11.32 -9.45 6.53
N PHE A 462 10.62 -9.53 7.67
CA PHE A 462 10.66 -8.53 8.74
C PHE A 462 12.01 -8.48 9.45
N ARG A 463 12.61 -9.63 9.81
CA ARG A 463 13.96 -9.64 10.42
C ARG A 463 15.05 -9.12 9.46
N THR A 464 14.91 -9.40 8.16
CA THR A 464 15.82 -8.84 7.14
C THR A 464 15.67 -7.33 7.05
N ALA A 465 14.43 -6.84 7.01
CA ALA A 465 14.15 -5.42 6.97
C ALA A 465 14.62 -4.68 8.23
N ALA A 466 14.50 -5.29 9.42
CA ALA A 466 14.98 -4.72 10.67
C ALA A 466 16.51 -4.50 10.65
N VAL A 467 17.28 -5.46 10.12
CA VAL A 467 18.74 -5.29 9.95
C VAL A 467 19.06 -4.18 8.96
N LEU A 468 18.34 -4.08 7.83
CA LEU A 468 18.52 -3.00 6.87
C LEU A 468 18.26 -1.63 7.49
N GLU A 469 17.13 -1.48 8.19
CA GLU A 469 16.77 -0.26 8.90
C GLU A 469 17.84 0.13 9.94
N GLY A 470 18.32 -0.82 10.73
CA GLY A 470 19.37 -0.59 11.74
C GLY A 470 20.74 -0.23 11.15
N SER A 471 20.99 -0.54 9.88
CA SER A 471 22.28 -0.28 9.22
C SER A 471 22.44 1.16 8.70
N VAL A 472 21.35 1.94 8.67
CA VAL A 472 21.33 3.33 8.16
C VAL A 472 20.89 4.36 9.20
N ARG A 473 20.59 3.94 10.43
CA ARG A 473 20.22 4.80 11.55
C ARG A 473 21.40 5.30 12.36
#